data_AF-A0A257WUR8-F1
#
_entry.id   AF-A0A257WUR8-F1
#
_cell.length_a   1.000
_cell.length_b   1.000
_cell.length_c   1.000
_cell.angle_alpha   90.00
_cell.angle_beta   90.00
_cell.angle_gamma   90.00
#
_symmetry.space_group_name_H-M   'P 1'
#
loop_
_entity.id
_entity.type
_entity.pdbx_description
1 polymer ?
#
loop_
_entity_poly.entity_id
_entity_poly.type
_entity_poly.pdbx_seq_one_letter_code
_entity_poly.pdbx_strand_id
1 'polypeptide(L)'
;MSEDVELYGVAFMSLYHHDGRFVRGGGVFAFARRDLDGGRTILHLEPVADISRAADSTHPRWDWAVEHGMNELLVHLAGSQQTPGELAPGVGSPPIRWQLHPDELAAEGGPIDERDALADQARLYASG
;
A
#
# COMPACT_ATOMS: atom_id res chain seq x y z
N MET A 1 20.48 11.74 -3.31
CA MET A 1 20.32 10.28 -3.18
C MET A 1 18.83 10.02 -3.16
N SER A 2 18.32 9.13 -3.99
CA SER A 2 16.88 8.81 -3.98
C SER A 2 16.56 8.16 -2.63
N GLU A 3 15.56 8.65 -1.91
CA GLU A 3 15.09 8.04 -0.66
C GLU A 3 14.07 6.93 -0.97
N ASP A 4 14.40 6.08 -1.94
CA ASP A 4 13.50 5.01 -2.34
C ASP A 4 13.35 4.01 -1.20
N VAL A 5 12.12 3.55 -0.99
CA VAL A 5 11.73 2.64 0.08
C VAL A 5 11.30 1.33 -0.53
N GLU A 6 11.80 0.22 -0.02
CA GLU A 6 11.29 -1.10 -0.35
C GLU A 6 9.92 -1.30 0.29
N LEU A 7 8.96 -1.74 -0.53
CA LEU A 7 7.72 -2.35 -0.07
C LEU A 7 7.43 -3.58 -0.93
N TYR A 8 7.23 -4.74 -0.29
CA TYR A 8 6.97 -6.02 -0.97
C TYR A 8 7.99 -6.40 -2.07
N GLY A 9 9.29 -6.12 -1.86
CA GLY A 9 10.35 -6.47 -2.80
C GLY A 9 10.39 -5.61 -4.08
N VAL A 10 9.69 -4.47 -4.11
CA VAL A 10 9.81 -3.47 -5.17
C VAL A 10 10.15 -2.10 -4.56
N ALA A 11 10.82 -1.24 -5.34
CA ALA A 11 11.15 0.10 -4.86
C ALA A 11 9.99 1.07 -5.12
N PHE A 12 9.69 1.85 -4.10
CA PHE A 12 8.79 3.00 -4.18
C PHE A 12 9.60 4.27 -4.03
N MET A 13 9.41 5.19 -4.97
CA MET A 13 9.93 6.54 -4.86
C MET A 13 9.20 7.26 -3.73
N SER A 14 9.95 7.84 -2.81
CA SER A 14 9.39 8.66 -1.75
C SER A 14 9.24 10.12 -2.21
N LEU A 15 8.01 10.62 -2.13
CA LEU A 15 7.63 11.99 -2.45
C LEU A 15 7.00 12.65 -1.23
N TYR A 16 6.99 13.98 -1.22
CA TYR A 16 6.11 14.71 -0.31
C TYR A 16 4.66 14.54 -0.77
N HIS A 17 3.72 14.40 0.16
CA HIS A 17 2.33 14.03 -0.17
C HIS A 17 1.60 15.02 -1.09
N HIS A 18 2.01 16.30 -1.12
CA HIS A 18 1.47 17.28 -2.08
C HIS A 18 2.04 17.18 -3.50
N ASP A 19 3.10 16.39 -3.71
CA ASP A 19 3.77 16.26 -5.00
C ASP A 19 3.16 15.16 -5.89
N GLY A 20 2.18 14.40 -5.38
CA GLY A 20 1.45 13.38 -6.15
C GLY A 20 0.87 13.89 -7.47
N ARG A 21 0.45 15.16 -7.51
CA ARG A 21 -0.06 15.85 -8.72
C ARG A 21 0.92 15.91 -9.89
N PHE A 22 2.22 15.73 -9.65
CA PHE A 22 3.27 15.76 -10.66
C PHE A 22 3.60 14.36 -11.22
N VAL A 23 3.10 13.30 -10.61
CA VAL A 23 3.34 11.91 -11.03
C VAL A 23 2.54 11.62 -12.30
N ARG A 24 3.22 11.25 -13.39
CA ARG A 24 2.57 10.94 -14.66
C ARG A 24 2.58 9.45 -14.93
N GLY A 25 1.38 8.86 -14.97
CA GLY A 25 1.17 7.44 -15.30
C GLY A 25 0.41 6.69 -14.21
N GLY A 26 0.06 5.45 -14.55
CA GLY A 26 -0.50 4.48 -13.61
C GLY A 26 0.58 3.74 -12.84
N GLY A 27 0.18 3.03 -11.80
CA GLY A 27 1.08 2.35 -10.90
C GLY A 27 0.42 2.05 -9.56
N VAL A 28 1.23 1.92 -8.53
CA VAL A 28 0.79 1.77 -7.14
C VAL A 28 1.26 2.98 -6.36
N PHE A 29 0.40 3.54 -5.52
CA PHE A 29 0.83 4.54 -4.54
C PHE A 29 0.41 4.15 -3.13
N ALA A 30 1.11 4.70 -2.15
CA ALA A 30 0.77 4.58 -0.75
C ALA A 30 0.77 5.94 -0.05
N PHE A 31 -0.28 6.22 0.73
CA PHE A 31 -0.23 7.28 1.74
C PHE A 31 0.58 6.80 2.93
N ALA A 32 1.60 7.55 3.30
CA ALA A 32 2.54 7.15 4.34
C ALA A 32 2.83 8.29 5.33
N ARG A 33 3.19 7.87 6.54
CA ARG A 33 3.81 8.71 7.56
C ARG A 33 5.23 8.22 7.81
N ARG A 34 6.19 9.13 7.79
CA ARG A 34 7.55 8.89 8.30
C ARG A 34 7.54 8.86 9.82
N ASP A 35 8.00 7.75 10.40
CA ASP A 35 8.11 7.56 11.84
C ASP A 35 9.46 8.07 12.37
N LEU A 36 9.55 8.34 13.67
CA LEU A 36 10.75 8.89 14.32
C LEU A 36 11.96 7.94 14.29
N ASP A 37 11.71 6.63 14.17
CA ASP A 37 12.74 5.60 14.07
C ASP A 37 13.23 5.37 12.63
N GLY A 38 12.79 6.20 11.68
CA GLY A 38 13.06 6.02 10.25
C GLY A 38 12.15 4.98 9.59
N GLY A 39 11.20 4.40 10.33
CA GLY A 39 10.15 3.54 9.80
C GLY A 39 9.12 4.32 8.97
N ARG A 40 8.25 3.57 8.29
CA ARG A 40 7.07 4.11 7.61
C ARG A 40 5.83 3.42 8.13
N THR A 41 4.82 4.23 8.45
CA THR A 41 3.46 3.74 8.67
C THR A 41 2.65 3.96 7.39
N ILE A 42 2.18 2.88 6.78
CA ILE A 42 1.31 2.90 5.60
C ILE A 42 -0.15 3.07 6.06
N LEU A 43 -0.81 4.07 5.49
CA LEU A 43 -2.17 4.49 5.83
C LEU A 43 -3.19 4.05 4.80
N HIS A 44 -2.74 3.87 3.55
CA HIS A 44 -3.52 3.38 2.43
C HIS A 44 -2.56 2.95 1.31
N LEU A 45 -2.91 1.92 0.54
CA LEU A 45 -2.15 1.44 -0.61
C LEU A 45 -3.12 1.02 -1.72
N GLU A 46 -2.97 1.56 -2.93
CA GLU A 46 -3.82 1.15 -4.05
C GLU A 46 -3.12 1.19 -5.41
N PRO A 47 -3.49 0.27 -6.34
CA PRO A 47 -3.14 0.36 -7.75
C PRO A 47 -4.13 1.27 -8.51
N VAL A 48 -3.61 2.17 -9.34
CA VAL A 48 -4.41 3.11 -10.12
C VAL A 48 -3.90 3.31 -11.54
N ALA A 49 -4.80 3.71 -12.44
CA ALA A 49 -4.47 4.02 -13.83
C ALA A 49 -3.79 5.40 -14.00
N ASP A 50 -4.00 6.34 -13.06
CA ASP A 50 -3.40 7.68 -13.06
C ASP A 50 -3.20 8.16 -11.62
N ILE A 51 -1.96 8.13 -11.14
CA ILE A 51 -1.62 8.48 -9.75
C ILE A 51 -1.92 9.96 -9.47
N SER A 52 -1.72 10.86 -10.43
CA SER A 52 -1.92 12.31 -10.20
C SER A 52 -3.37 12.69 -9.91
N ARG A 53 -4.33 11.83 -10.26
CA ARG A 53 -5.76 12.04 -10.02
C ARG A 53 -6.30 11.28 -8.81
N ALA A 54 -5.61 10.23 -8.39
CA ALA A 54 -6.04 9.40 -7.28
C ALA A 54 -5.35 9.80 -5.97
N ALA A 55 -4.06 10.13 -6.02
CA ALA A 55 -3.28 10.50 -4.84
C ALA A 55 -3.37 12.02 -4.54
N ASP A 56 -4.58 12.55 -4.43
CA ASP A 56 -4.83 13.95 -4.09
C ASP A 56 -5.89 14.14 -2.99
N SER A 57 -6.17 15.40 -2.64
CA SER A 57 -7.09 15.75 -1.56
C SER A 57 -8.55 15.36 -1.79
N THR A 58 -8.90 14.88 -2.97
CA THR A 58 -10.24 14.37 -3.28
C THR A 58 -10.37 12.87 -3.00
N HIS A 59 -9.26 12.19 -2.69
CA HIS A 59 -9.27 10.77 -2.35
C HIS A 59 -10.12 10.51 -1.10
N PRO A 60 -11.00 9.49 -1.08
CA PRO A 60 -11.86 9.19 0.07
C PRO A 60 -11.12 8.93 1.38
N ARG A 61 -9.84 8.54 1.31
CA ARG A 61 -8.98 8.28 2.46
C ARG A 61 -8.06 9.44 2.84
N TRP A 62 -8.07 10.54 2.09
CA TRP A 62 -7.13 11.65 2.27
C TRP A 62 -7.23 12.27 3.67
N ASP A 63 -8.42 12.74 4.05
CA ASP A 63 -8.62 13.45 5.31
C ASP A 63 -8.21 12.57 6.50
N TRP A 64 -8.63 11.30 6.48
CA TRP A 64 -8.24 10.34 7.50
C TRP A 64 -6.73 10.13 7.55
N ALA A 65 -6.07 9.96 6.41
CA ALA A 65 -4.62 9.80 6.37
C ALA A 65 -3.89 11.03 6.92
N VAL A 66 -4.33 12.25 6.56
CA VAL A 66 -3.79 13.51 7.09
C VAL A 66 -3.97 13.59 8.61
N GLU A 67 -5.16 13.28 9.14
CA GLU A 67 -5.43 13.26 10.59
C GLU A 67 -4.51 12.29 11.35
N HIS A 68 -4.07 11.21 10.70
CA HIS A 68 -3.15 10.22 11.26
C HIS A 68 -1.66 10.52 10.95
N GLY A 69 -1.39 11.71 10.42
CA GLY A 69 -0.04 12.24 10.25
C GLY A 69 0.62 11.90 8.92
N MET A 70 -0.15 11.62 7.87
CA MET A 70 0.38 11.47 6.51
C MET A 70 1.27 12.67 6.15
N ASN A 71 2.50 12.37 5.73
CA ASN A 71 3.44 13.39 5.28
C ASN A 71 4.21 12.97 4.02
N GLU A 72 4.04 11.72 3.58
CA GLU A 72 4.80 11.08 2.51
C GLU A 72 3.83 10.38 1.55
N LEU A 73 4.18 10.40 0.26
CA LEU A 73 3.54 9.60 -0.78
C LEU A 73 4.60 8.67 -1.36
N LEU A 74 4.38 7.37 -1.24
CA LEU A 74 5.23 6.36 -1.87
C LEU A 74 4.65 6.01 -3.23
N VAL A 75 5.48 5.97 -4.28
CA VAL A 75 5.02 5.75 -5.66
C VAL A 75 5.86 4.70 -6.37
N HIS A 76 5.19 3.73 -6.99
CA HIS A 76 5.77 2.79 -7.94
C HIS A 76 5.04 2.90 -9.28
N LEU A 77 5.73 3.32 -10.35
CA LEU A 77 5.12 3.46 -11.68
C LEU A 77 5.05 2.11 -12.41
N ALA A 78 3.91 1.85 -13.04
CA ALA A 78 3.75 0.71 -13.94
C ALA A 78 4.70 0.85 -15.14
N GLY A 79 5.36 -0.24 -15.52
CA GLY A 79 6.36 -0.23 -16.59
C GLY A 79 7.72 0.34 -16.17
N SER A 80 7.96 0.56 -14.87
CA SER A 80 9.32 0.72 -14.36
C SER A 80 10.15 -0.52 -14.75
N GLN A 81 11.41 -0.35 -15.13
CA GLN A 81 12.28 -1.46 -15.53
C GLN A 81 12.77 -2.30 -14.32
N GLN A 82 12.11 -2.21 -13.17
CA GLN A 82 12.46 -3.05 -12.02
C GLN A 82 11.93 -4.47 -12.20
N THR A 83 12.85 -5.43 -12.08
CA THR A 83 12.48 -6.82 -11.87
C THR A 83 11.99 -6.99 -10.42
N PRO A 84 10.80 -7.58 -10.17
CA PRO A 84 10.36 -7.88 -8.82
C PRO A 84 11.40 -8.70 -8.05
N GLY A 85 11.71 -8.29 -6.80
CA GLY A 85 12.75 -8.92 -5.98
C GLY A 85 14.18 -8.45 -6.27
N GLU A 86 14.38 -7.61 -7.29
CA GLU A 86 15.66 -6.97 -7.60
C GLU A 86 15.60 -5.47 -7.26
N LEU A 87 16.14 -5.12 -6.10
CA LEU A 87 16.22 -3.74 -5.64
C LEU A 87 17.52 -3.10 -6.10
N ALA A 88 17.42 -1.90 -6.67
CA ALA A 88 18.60 -1.12 -7.01
C ALA A 88 19.43 -0.81 -5.75
N PRO A 89 20.77 -0.72 -5.86
CA PRO A 89 21.62 -0.32 -4.74
C PRO A 89 21.18 1.05 -4.20
N GLY A 90 20.96 1.13 -2.87
CA GLY A 90 20.58 2.36 -2.18
C GLY A 90 19.09 2.49 -1.85
N VAL A 91 18.24 1.54 -2.27
CA VAL A 91 16.86 1.44 -1.76
C VAL A 91 16.90 1.05 -0.29
N GLY A 92 16.25 1.85 0.56
CA GLY A 92 16.16 1.56 1.99
C GLY A 92 15.09 0.51 2.28
N SER A 93 15.34 -0.37 3.25
CA SER A 93 14.33 -1.30 3.80
C SER A 93 13.99 -0.90 5.25
N PRO A 94 13.32 0.23 5.46
CA PRO A 94 12.91 0.66 6.80
C PRO A 94 11.84 -0.26 7.39
N PRO A 95 11.64 -0.28 8.72
CA PRO A 95 10.50 -0.94 9.32
C PRO A 95 9.19 -0.42 8.72
N ILE A 96 8.33 -1.32 8.24
CA ILE A 96 7.00 -1.00 7.71
C ILE A 96 5.93 -1.38 8.72
N ARG A 97 5.02 -0.45 9.00
CA ARG A 97 3.85 -0.63 9.85
C ARG A 97 2.59 -0.31 9.07
N TRP A 98 1.47 -0.87 9.49
CA TRP A 98 0.17 -0.67 8.85
C TRP A 98 -0.80 -0.06 9.84
N GLN A 99 -1.44 1.02 9.42
CA GLN A 99 -2.53 1.65 10.14
C GLN A 99 -3.57 2.01 9.07
N LEU A 100 -4.40 1.05 8.70
CA LEU A 100 -5.38 1.21 7.63
C LEU A 100 -6.68 1.83 8.15
N HIS A 101 -7.42 2.46 7.25
CA HIS A 101 -8.74 2.99 7.56
C HIS A 101 -9.67 1.84 8.03
N PRO A 102 -10.52 2.04 9.07
CA PRO A 102 -11.41 0.98 9.58
C PRO A 102 -12.28 0.30 8.50
N ASP A 103 -12.86 1.07 7.58
CA ASP A 103 -13.61 0.52 6.44
C ASP A 103 -12.78 -0.39 5.52
N GLU A 104 -11.47 -0.15 5.39
CA GLU A 104 -10.57 -0.97 4.57
C GLU A 104 -10.33 -2.32 5.23
N LEU A 105 -10.10 -2.32 6.56
CA LEU A 105 -10.01 -3.53 7.37
C LEU A 105 -11.33 -4.33 7.36
N ALA A 106 -12.47 -3.66 7.37
CA ALA A 106 -13.78 -4.30 7.29
C ALA A 106 -14.05 -4.94 5.92
N ALA A 107 -13.48 -4.40 4.83
CA ALA A 107 -13.61 -4.94 3.48
C ALA A 107 -12.78 -6.21 3.28
N GLU A 108 -11.60 -6.33 3.92
CA GLU A 108 -10.79 -7.55 3.89
C GLU A 108 -11.39 -8.69 4.75
N GLY A 109 -12.22 -8.35 5.74
CA GLY A 109 -12.96 -9.27 6.60
C GLY A 109 -14.30 -9.75 6.04
N GLY A 110 -14.47 -9.77 4.71
CA GLY A 110 -15.69 -10.29 4.06
C GLY A 110 -16.09 -11.66 4.63
N PRO A 111 -17.40 -11.99 4.68
CA PRO A 111 -17.86 -13.22 5.30
C PRO A 111 -17.13 -14.39 4.64
N ILE A 112 -16.42 -15.18 5.44
CA ILE A 112 -16.13 -16.57 5.09
C ILE A 112 -17.49 -17.14 4.70
N ASP A 113 -17.69 -17.43 3.41
CA ASP A 113 -18.91 -18.07 2.96
C ASP A 113 -18.97 -19.39 3.74
N GLU A 114 -19.85 -19.47 4.74
CA GLU A 114 -19.97 -20.63 5.64
C GLU A 114 -20.21 -21.92 4.83
N ARG A 115 -20.62 -21.79 3.56
CA ARG A 115 -20.71 -22.86 2.57
C ARG A 115 -19.36 -23.53 2.25
N ASP A 116 -18.27 -22.77 2.19
CA ASP A 116 -16.93 -23.32 1.93
C ASP A 116 -16.35 -23.99 3.18
N ALA A 117 -16.60 -23.43 4.37
CA ALA A 117 -16.18 -24.03 5.64
C ALA A 117 -16.90 -25.35 5.95
N LEU A 118 -18.18 -25.46 5.60
CA LEU A 118 -18.96 -26.69 5.78
C LEU A 118 -18.57 -27.78 4.77
N ALA A 119 -18.16 -27.39 3.56
CA ALA A 119 -17.71 -28.31 2.51
C ALA A 119 -16.39 -29.03 2.89
N ASP A 120 -15.48 -28.35 3.58
CA ASP A 120 -14.23 -28.95 4.07
C ASP A 120 -14.45 -29.84 5.30
N GLN A 121 -15.37 -29.48 6.20
CA GLN A 121 -15.76 -30.36 7.30
C GLN A 121 -16.43 -31.65 6.81
N ALA A 122 -17.32 -31.59 5.81
CA ALA A 122 -17.97 -32.77 5.26
C ALA A 122 -17.00 -33.76 4.60
N ARG A 123 -15.90 -33.27 4.00
CA ARG A 123 -14.83 -34.11 3.44
C ARG A 123 -13.99 -34.82 4.51
N LEU A 124 -13.82 -34.19 5.67
CA LEU A 124 -13.06 -34.76 6.79
C LEU A 124 -13.80 -35.89 7.52
N TYR A 125 -15.15 -35.88 7.51
CA TYR A 125 -15.98 -36.92 8.14
C TYR A 125 -16.44 -38.03 7.18
N ALA A 126 -16.32 -37.84 5.85
CA ALA A 126 -16.69 -38.85 4.86
C ALA A 126 -15.54 -39.83 4.51
N SER A 127 -14.37 -39.67 5.13
CA SER A 127 -13.18 -40.52 4.94
C SER A 127 -12.81 -41.35 6.18
N GLY A 128 -13.69 -41.42 7.18
CA GLY A 128 -13.59 -42.28 8.37
C GLY A 128 -14.47 -43.51 8.29
#